data_AF-A0A846CKF1-F1
#
_entry.id   AF-A0A846CKF1-F1
#
_cell.length_a   1.000
_cell.length_b   1.000
_cell.length_c   1.000
_cell.angle_alpha   90.00
_cell.angle_beta   90.00
_cell.angle_gamma   90.00
#
_symmetry.space_group_name_H-M   'P 1'
#
loop_
_entity.id
_entity.type
_entity.pdbx_description
1 polymer ?
#
loop_
_entity_poly.entity_id
_entity_poly.type
_entity_poly.pdbx_seq_one_letter_code
_entity_poly.pdbx_strand_id
1 'polypeptide(L)'
;MTNPQPNPDTLSSQDLSMAEIVASEFNQTMTAVNYVENIETVISSLEQNNSAMVSHSEEGYLWKFQYGSVEVFVQLTGSTDDDTFTAWSSVMHLPAKDEAKLMRKLLEMNWYDTFESRFAIVEDQVVVLSTRTVAELSPGEISRAITVVATIADDNDDLLQAEFGAA
;
A
#
# COMPACT_ATOMS: atom_id res chain seq x y z
N MET A 1 -4.61 74.97 27.05
CA MET A 1 -3.60 73.89 27.14
C MET A 1 -4.22 72.62 26.60
N THR A 2 -3.46 71.92 25.79
CA THR A 2 -3.84 71.01 24.71
C THR A 2 -4.45 69.68 25.16
N ASN A 3 -5.53 69.28 24.50
CA ASN A 3 -6.14 67.95 24.58
C ASN A 3 -5.37 67.00 23.62
N PRO A 4 -4.84 65.85 24.05
CA PRO A 4 -4.24 64.90 23.13
C PRO A 4 -5.32 64.06 22.43
N GLN A 5 -5.40 64.18 21.10
CA GLN A 5 -6.09 63.18 20.25
C GLN A 5 -5.32 61.86 20.31
N PRO A 6 -6.01 60.70 20.31
CA PRO A 6 -5.38 59.43 20.01
C PRO A 6 -5.09 59.36 18.50
N ASN A 7 -3.83 59.10 18.16
CA ASN A 7 -3.36 58.79 16.82
C ASN A 7 -3.92 57.42 16.37
N PRO A 8 -4.41 57.24 15.12
CA PRO A 8 -5.06 56.00 14.69
C PRO A 8 -4.12 54.88 14.21
N ASP A 9 -2.80 55.04 14.32
CA ASP A 9 -1.84 54.09 13.77
C ASP A 9 -1.13 53.26 14.86
N THR A 10 -1.84 52.28 15.39
CA THR A 10 -1.23 51.01 15.86
C THR A 10 -2.17 49.87 15.50
N LEU A 11 -2.24 49.53 14.21
CA LEU A 11 -2.62 48.19 13.78
C LEU A 11 -1.53 47.24 14.28
N SER A 12 -1.70 46.75 15.50
CA SER A 12 -0.95 45.61 16.02
C SER A 12 -1.30 44.40 15.17
N SER A 13 -0.31 43.83 14.49
CA SER A 13 -0.40 42.64 13.64
C SER A 13 -0.65 41.35 14.43
N GLN A 14 -1.44 41.39 15.50
CA GLN A 14 -1.68 40.28 16.43
C GLN A 14 -3.18 40.09 16.71
N ASP A 15 -3.98 39.95 15.66
CA ASP A 15 -5.34 39.41 15.77
C ASP A 15 -5.56 38.35 14.66
N LEU A 16 -4.65 37.37 14.59
CA LEU A 16 -5.01 36.07 14.01
C LEU A 16 -5.89 35.37 15.04
N SER A 17 -7.15 35.10 14.69
CA SER A 17 -8.08 34.51 15.63
C SER A 17 -7.56 33.14 16.07
N MET A 18 -7.76 32.78 17.34
CA MET A 18 -7.47 31.42 17.84
C MET A 18 -8.15 30.35 16.95
N ALA A 19 -9.29 30.68 16.33
CA ALA A 19 -9.97 29.82 15.37
C ALA A 19 -9.18 29.63 14.06
N GLU A 20 -8.48 30.64 13.54
CA GLU A 20 -7.60 30.53 12.39
C GLU A 20 -6.30 29.81 12.73
N ILE A 21 -5.75 30.01 13.93
CA ILE A 21 -4.58 29.27 14.42
C ILE A 21 -4.95 27.78 14.54
N VAL A 22 -6.05 27.47 15.21
CA VAL A 22 -6.55 26.09 15.36
C VAL A 22 -6.94 25.49 14.01
N ALA A 23 -7.54 26.25 13.08
CA ALA A 23 -7.83 25.75 11.73
C ALA A 23 -6.56 25.56 10.89
N SER A 24 -5.53 26.38 11.08
CA SER A 24 -4.24 26.21 10.41
C SER A 24 -3.42 25.05 11.00
N GLU A 25 -3.50 24.82 12.31
CA GLU A 25 -2.92 23.66 12.98
C GLU A 25 -3.67 22.38 12.63
N PHE A 26 -5.01 22.42 12.53
CA PHE A 26 -5.83 21.29 12.04
C PHE A 26 -5.60 21.00 10.55
N ASN A 27 -5.39 22.01 9.72
CA ASN A 27 -5.04 21.82 8.30
C ASN A 27 -3.57 21.42 8.07
N GLN A 28 -2.68 21.64 9.05
CA GLN A 28 -1.29 21.17 9.02
C GLN A 28 -1.10 19.81 9.74
N THR A 29 -2.14 19.27 10.38
CA THR A 29 -2.13 17.94 11.04
C THR A 29 -2.97 16.88 10.31
N MET A 30 -3.23 17.05 9.01
CA MET A 30 -3.03 15.91 8.13
C MET A 30 -1.53 15.84 7.88
N THR A 31 -0.80 15.10 8.71
CA THR A 31 0.49 14.56 8.29
C THR A 31 0.24 13.91 6.95
N ALA A 32 0.69 14.55 5.86
CA ALA A 32 0.68 13.95 4.54
C ALA A 32 1.42 12.63 4.72
N VAL A 33 0.68 11.52 4.71
CA VAL A 33 1.25 10.21 4.98
C VAL A 33 2.28 10.00 3.88
N ASN A 34 3.56 9.89 4.27
CA ASN A 34 4.62 9.64 3.31
C ASN A 34 4.54 8.15 2.90
N TYR A 35 3.63 7.83 1.97
CA TYR A 35 3.39 6.46 1.54
C TYR A 35 4.66 5.77 1.08
N VAL A 36 5.52 6.48 0.35
CA VAL A 36 6.83 5.99 -0.14
C VAL A 36 7.70 5.53 1.03
N GLU A 37 7.95 6.41 2.00
CA GLU A 37 8.81 6.09 3.16
C GLU A 37 8.22 4.96 4.03
N ASN A 38 6.91 4.93 4.18
CA ASN A 38 6.24 3.85 4.91
C ASN A 38 6.40 2.50 4.19
N ILE A 39 6.22 2.47 2.86
CA ILE A 39 6.42 1.27 2.05
C ILE A 39 7.88 0.81 2.14
N GLU A 40 8.84 1.71 1.96
CA GLU A 40 10.27 1.40 2.05
C GLU A 40 10.66 0.86 3.42
N THR A 41 10.12 1.45 4.49
CA THR A 41 10.33 0.97 5.87
C THR A 41 9.81 -0.46 6.04
N VAL A 42 8.59 -0.73 5.58
CA VAL A 42 8.01 -2.08 5.65
C VAL A 42 8.84 -3.08 4.85
N ILE A 43 9.19 -2.75 3.61
CA ILE A 43 10.00 -3.62 2.75
C ILE A 43 11.34 -3.90 3.39
N SER A 44 12.04 -2.88 3.92
CA SER A 44 13.33 -3.07 4.60
C SER A 44 13.28 -4.02 5.80
N SER A 45 12.10 -4.16 6.43
CA SER A 45 11.89 -5.07 7.56
C SER A 45 11.51 -6.49 7.15
N LEU A 46 10.98 -6.68 5.94
CA LEU A 46 10.48 -7.96 5.43
C LEU A 46 11.43 -8.62 4.44
N GLU A 47 12.19 -7.83 3.68
CA GLU A 47 13.01 -8.35 2.61
C GLU A 47 14.08 -9.32 3.10
N GLN A 48 14.35 -10.31 2.25
CA GLN A 48 15.41 -11.29 2.47
C GLN A 48 16.46 -11.12 1.39
N ASN A 49 17.71 -11.47 1.71
CA ASN A 49 18.83 -11.48 0.76
C ASN A 49 19.19 -10.12 0.13
N ASN A 50 18.81 -8.99 0.75
CA ASN A 50 19.04 -7.64 0.20
C ASN A 50 18.52 -7.54 -1.25
N SER A 51 17.28 -8.00 -1.44
CA SER A 51 16.61 -8.20 -2.71
C SER A 51 15.76 -7.00 -3.13
N ALA A 52 15.53 -6.04 -2.24
CA ALA A 52 14.69 -4.89 -2.49
C ALA A 52 15.22 -4.04 -3.64
N MET A 53 14.36 -3.82 -4.64
CA MET A 53 14.58 -2.95 -5.78
C MET A 53 13.39 -1.99 -5.93
N VAL A 54 13.65 -0.78 -6.42
CA VAL A 54 12.62 0.22 -6.69
C VAL A 54 12.79 0.79 -8.10
N SER A 55 11.67 0.97 -8.78
CA SER A 55 11.56 1.65 -10.07
C SER A 55 10.61 2.83 -9.94
N HIS A 56 10.90 3.91 -10.67
CA HIS A 56 10.16 5.16 -10.67
C HIS A 56 9.78 5.49 -12.11
N SER A 57 8.50 5.77 -12.36
CA SER A 57 7.99 6.16 -13.68
C SER A 57 6.90 7.23 -13.55
N GLU A 58 6.38 7.69 -14.68
CA GLU A 58 5.20 8.58 -14.70
C GLU A 58 3.94 7.90 -14.16
N GLU A 59 3.91 6.56 -14.09
CA GLU A 59 2.81 5.75 -13.56
C GLU A 59 2.92 5.52 -12.04
N GLY A 60 3.96 6.07 -11.40
CA GLY A 60 4.19 6.01 -9.96
C GLY A 60 5.45 5.22 -9.59
N TYR A 61 5.36 4.51 -8.46
CA TYR A 61 6.45 3.74 -7.87
C TYR A 61 6.15 2.26 -7.94
N LEU A 62 7.16 1.45 -8.24
CA LEU A 62 7.10 -0.01 -8.21
C LEU A 62 8.29 -0.55 -7.42
N TRP A 63 8.01 -1.22 -6.31
CA TRP A 63 9.00 -1.97 -5.55
C TRP A 63 8.87 -3.45 -5.80
N LYS A 64 9.99 -4.15 -5.65
CA LYS A 64 10.09 -5.60 -5.76
C LYS A 64 11.06 -6.12 -4.71
N PHE A 65 10.71 -7.18 -4.00
CA PHE A 65 11.60 -7.82 -3.03
C PHE A 65 11.26 -9.31 -2.86
N GLN A 66 12.21 -10.07 -2.33
CA GLN A 66 12.02 -11.48 -2.01
C GLN A 66 11.55 -11.65 -0.56
N TYR A 67 10.56 -12.51 -0.36
CA TYR A 67 10.11 -12.99 0.95
C TYR A 67 9.91 -14.50 0.85
N GLY A 68 10.73 -15.28 1.57
CA GLY A 68 10.72 -16.73 1.45
C GLY A 68 11.07 -17.19 0.03
N SER A 69 10.23 -18.01 -0.59
CA SER A 69 10.39 -18.48 -1.98
C SER A 69 9.81 -17.53 -3.02
N VAL A 70 8.97 -16.56 -2.63
CA VAL A 70 8.24 -15.71 -3.57
C VAL A 70 8.88 -14.34 -3.80
N GLU A 71 8.55 -13.75 -4.95
CA GLU A 71 8.87 -12.36 -5.29
C GLU A 71 7.62 -11.49 -5.14
N VAL A 72 7.68 -10.51 -4.25
CA VAL A 72 6.58 -9.61 -3.91
C VAL A 72 6.77 -8.28 -4.60
N PHE A 73 5.69 -7.78 -5.17
CA PHE A 73 5.62 -6.49 -5.84
C PHE A 73 4.70 -5.55 -5.07
N VAL A 74 5.08 -4.28 -5.01
CA VAL A 74 4.27 -3.21 -4.40
C VAL A 74 4.26 -2.04 -5.37
N GLN A 75 3.07 -1.53 -5.68
CA GLN A 75 2.87 -0.38 -6.55
C GLN A 75 2.11 0.71 -5.82
N LEU A 76 2.54 1.95 -6.04
CA LEU A 76 1.87 3.16 -5.59
C LEU A 76 1.76 4.11 -6.77
N THR A 77 0.53 4.43 -7.21
CA THR A 77 0.33 5.30 -8.39
C THR A 77 0.50 6.78 -8.09
N GLY A 78 0.37 7.17 -6.81
CA GLY A 78 0.49 8.55 -6.36
C GLY A 78 0.06 8.73 -4.90
N SER A 79 -0.34 9.94 -4.54
CA SER A 79 -0.69 10.33 -3.16
C SER A 79 -2.05 11.03 -3.02
N THR A 80 -2.82 11.14 -4.10
CA THR A 80 -4.19 11.66 -4.07
C THR A 80 -5.18 10.56 -3.67
N ASP A 81 -6.35 10.90 -3.13
CA ASP A 81 -7.32 9.89 -2.67
C ASP A 81 -7.78 8.90 -3.75
N ASP A 82 -7.68 9.27 -5.02
CA ASP A 82 -8.00 8.42 -6.17
C ASP A 82 -6.82 7.51 -6.60
N ASP A 83 -5.61 7.77 -6.10
CA ASP A 83 -4.45 6.92 -6.33
C ASP A 83 -4.59 5.58 -5.60
N THR A 84 -3.90 4.58 -6.13
CA THR A 84 -3.99 3.21 -5.63
C THR A 84 -2.68 2.72 -5.04
N PHE A 85 -2.83 1.92 -4.00
CA PHE A 85 -1.80 1.07 -3.43
C PHE A 85 -2.15 -0.38 -3.78
N THR A 86 -1.21 -1.10 -4.39
CA THR A 86 -1.39 -2.50 -4.77
C THR A 86 -0.16 -3.31 -4.36
N ALA A 87 -0.36 -4.38 -3.58
CA ALA A 87 0.67 -5.37 -3.29
C ALA A 87 0.24 -6.70 -3.90
N TRP A 88 1.14 -7.41 -4.58
CA TRP A 88 0.86 -8.72 -5.15
C TRP A 88 2.09 -9.61 -5.22
N SER A 89 1.87 -10.90 -5.37
CA SER A 89 2.91 -11.89 -5.61
C SER A 89 2.36 -13.04 -6.46
N SER A 90 3.19 -13.59 -7.32
CA SER A 90 2.85 -14.74 -8.16
C SER A 90 3.09 -16.03 -7.40
N VAL A 91 2.13 -16.96 -7.47
CA VAL A 91 2.21 -18.25 -6.76
C VAL A 91 2.34 -19.43 -7.71
N MET A 92 1.89 -19.29 -8.97
CA MET A 92 1.92 -20.38 -9.94
C MET A 92 1.69 -19.87 -11.36
N HIS A 93 2.37 -20.47 -12.35
CA HIS A 93 2.08 -20.24 -13.77
C HIS A 93 0.93 -21.11 -14.29
N LEU A 94 0.16 -20.55 -15.23
CA LEU A 94 -0.82 -21.26 -16.03
C LEU A 94 -0.22 -21.60 -17.41
N PRO A 95 -0.73 -22.63 -18.11
CA PRO A 95 -1.85 -23.49 -17.73
C PRO A 95 -1.51 -24.47 -16.60
N ALA A 96 -2.50 -24.74 -15.75
CA ALA A 96 -2.36 -25.71 -14.66
C ALA A 96 -3.02 -27.05 -15.00
N LYS A 97 -2.62 -28.10 -14.28
CA LYS A 97 -3.34 -29.37 -14.26
C LYS A 97 -4.69 -29.17 -13.56
N ASP A 98 -5.77 -29.63 -14.19
CA ASP A 98 -7.14 -29.59 -13.63
C ASP A 98 -7.57 -28.18 -13.17
N GLU A 99 -7.52 -27.22 -14.10
CA GLU A 99 -7.84 -25.81 -13.82
C GLU A 99 -9.23 -25.62 -13.20
N ALA A 100 -10.21 -26.45 -13.56
CA ALA A 100 -11.56 -26.36 -12.97
C ALA A 100 -11.52 -26.60 -11.45
N LYS A 101 -10.71 -27.55 -10.99
CA LYS A 101 -10.51 -27.82 -9.57
C LYS A 101 -9.69 -26.73 -8.89
N LEU A 102 -8.63 -26.26 -9.55
CA LEU A 102 -7.83 -25.12 -9.08
C LEU A 102 -8.71 -23.88 -8.85
N MET A 103 -9.48 -23.46 -9.86
CA MET A 103 -10.31 -22.25 -9.76
C MET A 103 -11.34 -22.35 -8.64
N ARG A 104 -11.95 -23.52 -8.43
CA ARG A 104 -12.84 -23.73 -7.29
C ARG A 104 -12.10 -23.53 -5.96
N LYS A 105 -10.93 -24.14 -5.79
CA LYS A 105 -10.13 -24.04 -4.56
C LYS A 105 -9.74 -22.59 -4.27
N LEU A 106 -9.25 -21.85 -5.27
CA LEU A 106 -8.87 -20.44 -5.10
C LEU A 106 -10.07 -19.56 -4.69
N LEU A 107 -11.25 -19.80 -5.28
CA LEU A 107 -12.47 -19.07 -4.91
C LEU A 107 -12.98 -19.42 -3.51
N GLU A 108 -12.84 -20.67 -3.08
CA GLU A 108 -13.17 -21.09 -1.71
C GLU A 108 -12.21 -20.47 -0.69
N MET A 109 -10.90 -20.41 -0.99
CA MET A 109 -9.90 -19.75 -0.14
C MET A 109 -10.17 -18.24 -0.02
N ASN A 110 -10.56 -17.58 -1.12
CA ASN A 110 -10.91 -16.16 -1.14
C ASN A 110 -12.02 -15.77 -0.15
N TRP A 111 -12.83 -16.73 0.31
CA TRP A 111 -13.90 -16.47 1.27
C TRP A 111 -13.42 -16.33 2.71
N TYR A 112 -12.36 -17.05 3.11
CA TYR A 112 -12.01 -17.20 4.53
C TYR A 112 -10.52 -17.02 4.83
N ASP A 113 -9.64 -17.51 3.95
CA ASP A 113 -8.21 -17.65 4.25
C ASP A 113 -7.36 -16.47 3.77
N THR A 114 -7.90 -15.59 2.92
CA THR A 114 -7.13 -14.52 2.29
C THR A 114 -7.24 -13.14 2.96
N PHE A 115 -8.04 -13.01 4.03
CA PHE A 115 -8.31 -11.73 4.71
C PHE A 115 -8.70 -10.61 3.71
N GLU A 116 -7.98 -9.49 3.69
CA GLU A 116 -8.16 -8.39 2.73
C GLU A 116 -7.57 -8.66 1.32
N SER A 117 -6.78 -9.72 1.17
CA SER A 117 -6.20 -10.13 -0.11
C SER A 117 -7.11 -11.12 -0.83
N ARG A 118 -6.77 -11.46 -2.09
CA ARG A 118 -7.48 -12.45 -2.89
C ARG A 118 -6.58 -13.05 -3.96
N PHE A 119 -6.86 -14.28 -4.36
CA PHE A 119 -6.31 -14.88 -5.58
C PHE A 119 -6.99 -14.28 -6.82
N ALA A 120 -6.19 -14.02 -7.86
CA ALA A 120 -6.61 -13.60 -9.18
C ALA A 120 -5.70 -14.19 -10.26
N ILE A 121 -5.99 -13.87 -11.52
CA ILE A 121 -5.15 -14.22 -12.67
C ILE A 121 -4.67 -12.95 -13.35
N VAL A 122 -3.36 -12.85 -13.60
CA VAL A 122 -2.75 -11.81 -14.43
C VAL A 122 -1.68 -12.46 -15.31
N GLU A 123 -1.64 -12.14 -16.60
CA GLU A 123 -0.60 -12.62 -17.54
C GLU A 123 -0.27 -14.13 -17.44
N ASP A 124 -1.30 -14.98 -17.47
CA ASP A 124 -1.16 -16.44 -17.32
C ASP A 124 -0.48 -16.87 -16.00
N GLN A 125 -0.66 -16.11 -14.93
CA GLN A 125 -0.19 -16.43 -13.60
C GLN A 125 -1.32 -16.31 -12.58
N VAL A 126 -1.37 -17.26 -11.66
CA VAL A 126 -2.15 -17.10 -10.44
C VAL A 126 -1.36 -16.21 -9.50
N VAL A 127 -1.99 -15.13 -9.04
CA VAL A 127 -1.40 -14.17 -8.12
C VAL A 127 -2.25 -14.02 -6.88
N VAL A 128 -1.64 -13.69 -5.75
CA VAL A 128 -2.31 -13.14 -4.57
C VAL A 128 -2.13 -11.64 -4.61
N LEU A 129 -3.20 -10.86 -4.43
CA LEU A 129 -3.11 -9.41 -4.37
C LEU A 129 -3.98 -8.79 -3.28
N SER A 130 -3.57 -7.61 -2.84
CA SER A 130 -4.38 -6.64 -2.11
C SER A 130 -4.27 -5.29 -2.84
N THR A 131 -5.40 -4.67 -3.15
CA THR A 131 -5.46 -3.38 -3.82
C THR A 131 -6.57 -2.52 -3.24
N ARG A 132 -6.28 -1.23 -3.05
CA ARG A 132 -7.25 -0.21 -2.62
C ARG A 132 -6.74 1.18 -2.96
N THR A 133 -7.62 2.17 -2.82
CA THR A 133 -7.19 3.57 -2.87
C THR A 133 -6.34 3.93 -1.65
N VAL A 134 -5.51 4.96 -1.81
CA VAL A 134 -4.69 5.51 -0.71
C VAL A 134 -5.48 6.44 0.19
N ALA A 135 -6.74 6.74 -0.12
CA ALA A 135 -7.63 7.48 0.74
C ALA A 135 -7.65 6.89 2.17
N GLU A 136 -7.27 7.72 3.14
CA GLU A 136 -7.17 7.36 4.57
C GLU A 136 -6.29 6.15 4.87
N LEU A 137 -5.36 5.80 3.96
CA LEU A 137 -4.50 4.64 4.13
C LEU A 137 -3.45 4.90 5.20
N SER A 138 -3.52 4.15 6.30
CA SER A 138 -2.56 4.28 7.40
C SER A 138 -1.27 3.48 7.15
N PRO A 139 -0.15 3.84 7.80
CA PRO A 139 1.09 3.04 7.77
C PRO A 139 0.88 1.58 8.23
N GLY A 140 -0.02 1.37 9.20
CA GLY A 140 -0.37 0.04 9.70
C GLY A 140 -1.09 -0.81 8.65
N GLU A 141 -1.98 -0.20 7.86
CA GLU A 141 -2.67 -0.88 6.76
C GLU A 141 -1.71 -1.23 5.61
N ILE A 142 -0.74 -0.35 5.29
CA ILE A 142 0.33 -0.63 4.32
C ILE A 142 1.14 -1.84 4.78
N SER A 143 1.65 -1.81 6.01
CA SER A 143 2.43 -2.90 6.59
C SER A 143 1.67 -4.22 6.56
N ARG A 144 0.40 -4.19 6.98
CA ARG A 144 -0.45 -5.37 7.01
C ARG A 144 -0.70 -5.92 5.60
N ALA A 145 -1.06 -5.07 4.64
CA ALA A 145 -1.36 -5.52 3.28
C ALA A 145 -0.16 -6.20 2.60
N ILE A 146 1.05 -5.61 2.72
CA ILE A 146 2.28 -6.20 2.18
C ILE A 146 2.58 -7.54 2.88
N THR A 147 2.52 -7.57 4.21
CA THR A 147 2.82 -8.77 4.99
C THR A 147 1.84 -9.92 4.69
N VAL A 148 0.55 -9.62 4.59
CA VAL A 148 -0.50 -10.60 4.30
C VAL A 148 -0.29 -11.20 2.91
N VAL A 149 -0.06 -10.36 1.90
CA VAL A 149 0.21 -10.84 0.52
C VAL A 149 1.47 -11.70 0.48
N ALA A 150 2.57 -11.25 1.08
CA ALA A 150 3.84 -11.98 1.09
C ALA A 150 3.70 -13.34 1.77
N THR A 151 3.04 -13.38 2.94
CA THR A 151 2.86 -14.61 3.71
C THR A 151 1.94 -15.60 3.00
N ILE A 152 0.78 -15.15 2.49
CA ILE A 152 -0.16 -16.03 1.78
C ILE A 152 0.49 -16.57 0.50
N ALA A 153 1.26 -15.75 -0.22
CA ALA A 153 1.94 -16.21 -1.42
C ALA A 153 2.99 -17.29 -1.11
N ASP A 154 3.86 -17.05 -0.13
CA ASP A 154 4.89 -17.99 0.34
C ASP A 154 4.29 -19.29 0.91
N ASP A 155 3.17 -19.20 1.63
CA ASP A 155 2.50 -20.39 2.19
C ASP A 155 1.85 -21.26 1.10
N ASN A 156 1.53 -20.70 -0.08
CA ASN A 156 0.71 -21.37 -1.09
C ASN A 156 1.44 -21.68 -2.40
N ASP A 157 2.59 -21.09 -2.71
CA ASP A 157 3.29 -21.29 -3.97
C ASP A 157 3.66 -22.77 -4.19
N ASP A 158 4.38 -23.38 -3.26
CA ASP A 158 4.82 -24.76 -3.30
C ASP A 158 3.62 -25.73 -3.25
N LEU A 159 2.59 -25.42 -2.45
CA LEU A 159 1.40 -26.25 -2.31
C LEU A 159 0.57 -26.30 -3.59
N LEU A 160 0.34 -25.14 -4.21
CA LEU A 160 -0.40 -25.05 -5.46
C LEU A 160 0.40 -25.65 -6.62
N GLN A 161 1.70 -25.36 -6.70
CA GLN A 161 2.58 -25.94 -7.71
C GLN A 161 2.69 -27.47 -7.58
N ALA A 162 2.74 -28.01 -6.37
CA ALA A 162 2.78 -29.47 -6.17
C ALA A 162 1.46 -30.17 -6.54
N GLU A 163 0.31 -29.53 -6.30
CA GLU A 163 -1.01 -30.12 -6.60
C GLU A 163 -1.43 -29.93 -8.07
N PHE A 164 -1.17 -28.74 -8.62
CA PHE A 164 -1.71 -28.28 -9.91
C PHE A 164 -0.64 -27.89 -10.94
N GLY A 165 0.65 -27.90 -10.58
CA GLY A 165 1.73 -27.61 -11.52
C GLY A 165 1.70 -28.52 -12.74
N ALA A 166 1.84 -27.93 -13.93
CA ALA A 166 2.10 -28.68 -15.14
C ALA A 166 3.56 -29.19 -15.13
N ALA A 167 3.77 -30.39 -15.70
CA ALA A 167 5.10 -30.98 -15.89
C ALA A 167 5.81 -30.39 -17.12
#